data_AF-A0A8H3X6L0-F1
#
_entry.id   AF-A0A8H3X6L0-F1
#
_cell.length_a   1.000
_cell.length_b   1.000
_cell.length_c   1.000
_cell.angle_alpha   90.00
_cell.angle_beta   90.00
_cell.angle_gamma   90.00
#
_symmetry.space_group_name_H-M   'P 1'
#
loop_
_entity.id
_entity.type
_entity.pdbx_description
1 polymer ?
#
loop_
_entity_poly.entity_id
_entity_poly.type
_entity_poly.pdbx_seq_one_letter_code
_entity_poly.pdbx_strand_id
1 'polypeptide(L)'
;MFKISSPLVRWVVLQQIIPHVFLTSPKAAVPYYFHTHTLDIFKVLKKSIIVFDREIITSFSSYKTACVLVNNVNNVRVPRESVYDAELYWILSNWLVGFIITEQWHLKYCISGEINNKYIDMVISQPDHPTIALELLATATKKDLKEHYERALLYDKKLSANETWFVHFTCCEKAISEPYWPTESQLQGGLRVIYFWHNLDFTKISAIACWWDTNNNTGHVTDIENW
;
A
#
# COMPACT_ATOMS: atom_id res chain seq x y z
N MET A 1 10.66 -0.28 -13.47
CA MET A 1 11.23 0.20 -12.21
C MET A 1 12.55 0.89 -12.53
N PHE A 2 12.61 2.22 -12.37
CA PHE A 2 13.87 2.96 -12.50
C PHE A 2 14.75 2.55 -11.32
N LYS A 3 15.79 1.73 -11.58
CA LYS A 3 16.72 1.30 -10.55
C LYS A 3 17.86 2.30 -10.49
N ILE A 4 17.79 3.25 -9.57
CA ILE A 4 18.93 4.14 -9.30
C ILE A 4 19.93 3.33 -8.48
N SER A 5 20.96 2.82 -9.17
CA SER A 5 21.96 1.92 -8.58
C SER A 5 22.84 2.57 -7.50
N SER A 6 22.89 3.90 -7.45
CA SER A 6 23.68 4.64 -6.47
C SER A 6 22.81 5.06 -5.28
N PRO A 7 23.11 4.62 -4.04
CA PRO A 7 22.42 5.08 -2.84
C PRO A 7 22.47 6.59 -2.66
N LEU A 8 23.58 7.23 -3.06
CA LEU A 8 23.74 8.69 -2.98
C LEU A 8 22.85 9.40 -4.00
N VAL A 9 22.83 8.95 -5.26
CA VAL A 9 21.95 9.54 -6.29
C VAL A 9 20.49 9.30 -5.92
N ARG A 10 20.17 8.10 -5.40
CA ARG A 10 18.83 7.80 -4.89
C ARG A 10 18.48 8.75 -3.75
N TRP A 11 19.35 8.94 -2.77
CA TRP A 11 19.12 9.88 -1.67
C TRP A 11 18.92 11.32 -2.17
N VAL A 12 19.78 11.83 -3.06
CA VAL A 12 19.63 13.19 -3.61
C VAL A 12 18.31 13.32 -4.37
N VAL A 13 18.00 12.39 -5.27
CA VAL A 13 16.76 12.46 -6.07
C VAL A 13 15.54 12.34 -5.16
N LEU A 14 15.47 11.33 -4.30
CA LEU A 14 14.29 11.08 -3.49
C LEU A 14 14.13 12.05 -2.31
N GLN A 15 15.22 12.57 -1.72
CA GLN A 15 15.14 13.38 -0.49
C GLN A 15 15.40 14.87 -0.72
N GLN A 16 16.04 15.27 -1.83
CA GLN A 16 16.46 16.66 -2.07
C GLN A 16 15.89 17.28 -3.34
N ILE A 17 15.38 16.48 -4.29
CA ILE A 17 14.79 17.00 -5.54
C ILE A 17 13.29 16.79 -5.54
N ILE A 18 12.88 15.53 -5.39
CA ILE A 18 11.48 15.17 -5.58
C ILE A 18 10.52 15.86 -4.59
N PRO A 19 10.84 16.02 -3.29
CA PRO A 19 9.98 16.78 -2.37
C PRO A 19 9.74 18.23 -2.80
N HIS A 20 10.64 18.81 -3.61
CA HIS A 20 10.50 20.17 -4.13
C HIS A 20 9.81 20.23 -5.50
N VAL A 21 9.79 19.13 -6.26
CA VAL A 21 9.19 19.04 -7.59
C VAL A 21 7.75 18.50 -7.52
N PHE A 22 7.50 17.55 -6.64
CA PHE A 22 6.21 16.90 -6.44
C PHE A 22 5.70 17.27 -5.06
N LEU A 23 5.03 18.42 -4.96
CA LEU A 23 4.51 18.98 -3.70
C LEU A 23 3.15 18.38 -3.30
N THR A 24 2.73 17.32 -3.97
CA THR A 24 1.38 16.77 -3.80
C THR A 24 1.29 16.09 -2.45
N SER A 25 0.44 16.63 -1.58
CA SER A 25 0.07 16.04 -0.30
C SER A 25 -1.35 16.45 0.05
N PRO A 26 -2.05 15.68 0.90
CA PRO A 26 -3.31 16.12 1.45
C PRO A 26 -3.13 17.44 2.21
N LYS A 27 -4.05 18.38 2.00
CA LYS A 27 -4.10 19.65 2.76
C LYS A 27 -4.75 19.51 4.13
N ALA A 28 -5.10 18.28 4.52
CA ALA A 28 -5.71 17.97 5.80
C ALA A 28 -4.64 17.71 6.86
N ALA A 29 -5.00 17.88 8.14
CA ALA A 29 -4.16 17.45 9.24
C ALA A 29 -3.86 15.93 9.16
N VAL A 30 -2.65 15.55 9.57
CA VAL A 30 -2.25 14.15 9.68
C VAL A 30 -3.17 13.44 10.68
N PRO A 31 -3.81 12.32 10.30
CA PRO A 31 -4.77 11.65 11.15
C PRO A 31 -4.06 10.78 12.19
N TYR A 32 -4.40 11.00 13.45
CA TYR A 32 -3.94 10.20 14.60
C TYR A 32 -5.14 9.64 15.36
N TYR A 33 -4.96 8.49 15.99
CA TYR A 33 -5.88 8.01 17.01
C TYR A 33 -5.80 8.91 18.25
N PHE A 34 -6.95 9.41 18.70
CA PHE A 34 -7.01 10.40 19.79
C PHE A 34 -6.39 9.90 21.09
N HIS A 35 -6.58 8.62 21.44
CA HIS A 35 -6.15 8.07 22.72
C HIS A 35 -4.68 7.66 22.76
N THR A 36 -4.16 7.11 21.66
CA THR A 36 -2.81 6.54 21.59
C THR A 36 -1.80 7.49 20.94
N HIS A 37 -2.28 8.55 20.28
CA HIS A 37 -1.46 9.43 19.44
C HIS A 37 -0.64 8.69 18.37
N THR A 38 -1.09 7.49 17.98
CA THR A 38 -0.50 6.72 16.88
C THR A 38 -1.16 7.09 15.55
N LEU A 39 -0.43 6.93 14.45
CA LEU A 39 -0.97 7.21 13.11
C LEU A 39 -2.19 6.33 12.83
N ASP A 40 -3.24 6.95 12.29
CA ASP A 40 -4.41 6.23 11.78
C ASP A 40 -4.16 5.92 10.30
N ILE A 41 -3.51 4.80 10.03
CA ILE A 41 -3.06 4.41 8.69
C ILE A 41 -4.21 4.23 7.72
N PHE A 42 -5.36 3.75 8.19
CA PHE A 42 -6.57 3.67 7.37
C PHE A 42 -6.96 5.05 6.83
N LYS A 43 -7.01 6.08 7.70
CA LYS A 43 -7.30 7.46 7.27
C LYS A 43 -6.18 8.08 6.46
N VAL A 44 -4.91 7.76 6.76
CA VAL A 44 -3.75 8.21 5.97
C VAL A 44 -3.92 7.73 4.53
N LEU A 45 -4.05 6.42 4.31
CA LEU A 45 -4.14 5.82 2.97
C LEU A 45 -5.31 6.39 2.16
N LYS A 46 -6.49 6.56 2.81
CA LYS A 46 -7.66 7.17 2.17
C LYS A 46 -7.45 8.62 1.76
N LYS A 47 -6.79 9.42 2.59
CA LYS A 47 -6.50 10.82 2.25
C LYS A 47 -5.42 10.91 1.18
N SER A 48 -4.46 10.00 1.18
CA SER A 48 -3.40 9.95 0.18
C SER A 48 -3.94 9.65 -1.21
N ILE A 49 -4.80 8.63 -1.38
CA ILE A 49 -5.27 8.25 -2.72
C ILE A 49 -6.06 9.35 -3.44
N ILE A 50 -6.76 10.20 -2.68
CA ILE A 50 -7.55 11.32 -3.23
C ILE A 50 -6.67 12.36 -3.92
N VAL A 51 -5.40 12.47 -3.53
CA VAL A 51 -4.45 13.43 -4.11
C VAL A 51 -3.49 12.80 -5.11
N PHE A 52 -3.67 11.53 -5.49
CA PHE A 52 -2.84 10.91 -6.52
C PHE A 52 -2.95 11.67 -7.83
N ASP A 53 -1.82 11.85 -8.52
CA ASP A 53 -1.83 12.54 -9.81
C ASP A 53 -2.42 11.62 -10.87
N ARG A 54 -3.60 12.00 -11.38
CA ARG A 54 -4.32 11.26 -12.40
C ARG A 54 -3.47 11.03 -13.66
N GLU A 55 -2.68 12.00 -14.09
CA GLU A 55 -1.87 11.89 -15.31
C GLU A 55 -0.72 10.88 -15.10
N ILE A 56 -0.16 10.84 -13.89
CA ILE A 56 0.85 9.84 -13.53
C ILE A 56 0.24 8.45 -13.47
N ILE A 57 -0.90 8.28 -12.78
CA ILE A 57 -1.58 6.98 -12.66
C ILE A 57 -1.99 6.44 -14.04
N THR A 58 -2.55 7.28 -14.90
CA THR A 58 -3.06 6.87 -16.22
C THR A 58 -1.99 6.85 -17.32
N SER A 59 -0.73 7.12 -16.98
CA SER A 59 0.36 7.22 -17.95
C SER A 59 0.58 5.92 -18.74
N PHE A 60 0.56 6.04 -20.07
CA PHE A 60 0.82 4.95 -21.01
C PHE A 60 2.24 4.38 -20.95
N SER A 61 3.15 4.99 -20.20
CA SER A 61 4.53 4.51 -20.07
C SER A 61 4.72 3.49 -18.95
N SER A 62 3.74 3.37 -18.05
CA SER A 62 3.87 2.60 -16.81
C SER A 62 2.71 1.62 -16.56
N TYR A 63 2.31 0.88 -17.61
CA TYR A 63 1.21 -0.11 -17.54
C TYR A 63 1.70 -1.56 -17.52
N LYS A 64 0.97 -2.45 -16.85
CA LYS A 64 1.01 -3.90 -17.08
C LYS A 64 -0.28 -4.37 -17.75
N THR A 65 -0.25 -5.57 -18.28
CA THR A 65 -1.43 -6.26 -18.80
C THR A 65 -2.08 -7.04 -17.66
N ALA A 66 -3.34 -6.73 -17.34
CA ALA A 66 -4.09 -7.42 -16.30
C ALA A 66 -4.59 -8.79 -16.80
N CYS A 67 -4.41 -9.82 -15.99
CA CYS A 67 -4.96 -11.17 -16.24
C CYS A 67 -6.34 -11.38 -15.59
N VAL A 68 -7.00 -10.30 -15.21
CA VAL A 68 -8.34 -10.27 -14.59
C VAL A 68 -9.27 -9.40 -15.43
N LEU A 69 -10.57 -9.52 -15.21
CA LEU A 69 -11.56 -8.71 -15.91
C LEU A 69 -11.48 -7.24 -15.44
N VAL A 70 -11.43 -6.35 -16.42
CA VAL A 70 -11.51 -4.89 -16.26
C VAL A 70 -12.47 -4.40 -17.33
N ASN A 71 -13.60 -3.81 -16.95
CA ASN A 71 -14.68 -3.40 -17.87
C ASN A 71 -15.11 -4.52 -18.84
N ASN A 72 -15.32 -5.73 -18.32
CA ASN A 72 -15.69 -6.97 -19.00
C ASN A 72 -14.66 -7.47 -20.03
N VAL A 73 -13.43 -6.96 -19.97
CA VAL A 73 -12.36 -7.32 -20.91
C VAL A 73 -11.14 -7.83 -20.13
N ASN A 74 -10.54 -8.92 -20.62
CA ASN A 74 -9.26 -9.42 -20.12
C ASN A 74 -8.09 -8.79 -20.89
N ASN A 75 -6.87 -8.87 -20.33
CA ASN A 75 -5.66 -8.35 -20.96
C ASN A 75 -5.69 -6.83 -21.19
N VAL A 76 -6.38 -6.11 -20.32
CA VAL A 76 -6.46 -4.65 -20.33
C VAL A 76 -5.17 -4.06 -19.75
N ARG A 77 -4.73 -2.94 -20.31
CA ARG A 77 -3.60 -2.18 -19.76
C ARG A 77 -4.06 -1.45 -18.50
N VAL A 78 -3.39 -1.73 -17.40
CA VAL A 78 -3.65 -1.13 -16.08
C VAL A 78 -2.34 -0.60 -15.49
N PRO A 79 -2.38 0.36 -14.55
CA PRO A 79 -1.16 0.88 -13.95
C PRO A 79 -0.38 -0.23 -13.21
N ARG A 80 0.96 -0.15 -13.26
CA ARG A 80 1.82 -1.06 -12.50
C ARG A 80 1.90 -0.65 -11.03
N GLU A 81 2.19 -1.62 -10.19
CA GLU A 81 2.46 -1.44 -8.75
C GLU A 81 3.43 -0.29 -8.47
N SER A 82 4.55 -0.27 -9.19
CA SER A 82 5.57 0.78 -9.04
C SER A 82 5.08 2.21 -9.28
N VAL A 83 3.94 2.41 -9.94
CA VAL A 83 3.31 3.73 -10.11
C VAL A 83 2.64 4.14 -8.80
N TYR A 84 1.84 3.25 -8.21
CA TYR A 84 1.20 3.49 -6.92
C TYR A 84 2.22 3.58 -5.79
N ASP A 85 3.27 2.76 -5.81
CA ASP A 85 4.36 2.83 -4.83
C ASP A 85 5.00 4.22 -4.82
N ALA A 86 5.39 4.70 -6.00
CA ALA A 86 6.04 6.00 -6.15
C ALA A 86 5.11 7.14 -5.74
N GLU A 87 3.87 7.17 -6.24
CA GLU A 87 2.89 8.21 -5.88
C GLU A 87 2.64 8.23 -4.37
N LEU A 88 2.42 7.07 -3.76
CA LEU A 88 2.21 6.97 -2.31
C LEU A 88 3.45 7.43 -1.55
N TYR A 89 4.64 7.02 -1.98
CA TYR A 89 5.90 7.39 -1.33
C TYR A 89 6.08 8.91 -1.27
N TRP A 90 5.82 9.61 -2.36
CA TRP A 90 5.94 11.06 -2.42
C TRP A 90 4.94 11.76 -1.54
N ILE A 91 3.69 11.35 -1.63
CA ILE A 91 2.62 11.92 -0.82
C ILE A 91 2.91 11.75 0.67
N LEU A 92 3.29 10.54 1.09
CA LEU A 92 3.59 10.26 2.49
C LEU A 92 4.85 10.99 2.97
N SER A 93 5.90 11.04 2.16
CA SER A 93 7.16 11.73 2.52
C SER A 93 6.94 13.23 2.72
N ASN A 94 6.07 13.84 1.92
CA ASN A 94 5.72 15.25 2.05
C ASN A 94 4.73 15.52 3.19
N TRP A 95 3.80 14.60 3.43
CA TRP A 95 2.71 14.83 4.37
C TRP A 95 3.06 14.45 5.82
N LEU A 96 3.78 13.34 6.00
CA LEU A 96 4.12 12.78 7.30
C LEU A 96 5.47 13.32 7.79
N VAL A 97 5.58 14.65 7.90
CA VAL A 97 6.81 15.31 8.35
C VAL A 97 7.22 14.78 9.73
N GLY A 98 8.46 14.29 9.83
CA GLY A 98 9.00 13.66 11.05
C GLY A 98 9.05 12.13 11.00
N PHE A 99 8.30 11.51 10.10
CA PHE A 99 8.41 10.08 9.81
C PHE A 99 9.47 9.81 8.74
N ILE A 100 10.12 8.66 8.86
CA ILE A 100 11.01 8.08 7.86
C ILE A 100 10.16 7.13 7.01
N ILE A 101 10.03 7.44 5.73
CA ILE A 101 9.39 6.57 4.75
C ILE A 101 10.50 5.83 3.99
N THR A 102 10.51 4.50 4.08
CA THR A 102 11.51 3.66 3.40
C THR A 102 10.82 2.72 2.42
N GLU A 103 11.05 2.92 1.12
CA GLU A 103 10.65 1.94 0.11
C GLU A 103 11.64 0.76 0.05
N GLN A 104 11.14 -0.41 -0.36
CA GLN A 104 11.92 -1.62 -0.65
C GLN A 104 12.82 -2.03 0.51
N TRP A 105 12.23 -2.16 1.71
CA TRP A 105 12.97 -2.57 2.89
C TRP A 105 13.47 -4.01 2.73
N HIS A 106 14.79 -4.16 2.63
CA HIS A 106 15.42 -5.46 2.47
C HIS A 106 15.26 -6.31 3.73
N LEU A 107 14.56 -7.44 3.58
CA LEU A 107 14.46 -8.47 4.60
C LEU A 107 15.30 -9.69 4.19
N LYS A 108 16.35 -9.96 4.97
CA LYS A 108 17.15 -11.19 4.84
C LYS A 108 16.81 -12.14 5.96
N TYR A 109 16.41 -13.36 5.62
CA TYR A 109 16.14 -14.40 6.62
C TYR A 109 16.50 -15.78 6.07
N CYS A 110 16.81 -16.71 6.98
CA CYS A 110 17.15 -18.08 6.63
C CYS A 110 15.94 -19.01 6.87
N ILE A 111 15.60 -19.83 5.87
CA ILE A 111 14.68 -20.97 6.03
C ILE A 111 15.45 -22.21 5.58
N SER A 112 15.54 -23.22 6.46
CA SER A 112 16.18 -24.52 6.16
C SER A 112 17.60 -24.42 5.59
N GLY A 113 18.37 -23.40 6.02
CA GLY A 113 19.74 -23.16 5.55
C GLY A 113 19.87 -22.28 4.30
N GLU A 114 18.76 -21.93 3.64
CA GLU A 114 18.75 -21.04 2.47
C GLU A 114 18.46 -19.58 2.86
N ILE A 115 19.33 -18.68 2.40
CA ILE A 115 19.15 -17.23 2.55
C ILE A 115 18.07 -16.77 1.57
N ASN A 116 16.95 -16.35 2.13
CA ASN A 116 15.86 -15.74 1.40
C ASN A 116 15.96 -14.21 1.51
N ASN A 117 15.90 -13.55 0.36
CA ASN A 117 15.85 -12.09 0.26
C ASN A 117 14.44 -11.70 -0.19
N LYS A 118 13.70 -11.00 0.67
CA LYS A 118 12.40 -10.40 0.36
C LYS A 118 12.45 -8.90 0.61
N TYR A 119 11.46 -8.19 0.09
CA TYR A 119 11.38 -6.73 0.15
C TYR A 119 9.99 -6.36 0.61
N ILE A 120 9.90 -5.57 1.66
CA ILE A 120 8.66 -4.88 2.03
C ILE A 120 8.56 -3.65 1.14
N ASP A 121 7.39 -3.42 0.53
CA ASP A 121 7.23 -2.34 -0.44
C ASP A 121 7.45 -0.98 0.23
N MET A 122 6.87 -0.76 1.42
CA MET A 122 7.07 0.48 2.16
C MET A 122 7.02 0.28 3.68
N VAL A 123 7.90 0.97 4.40
CA VAL A 123 7.93 1.03 5.87
C VAL A 123 7.84 2.48 6.31
N ILE A 124 6.96 2.76 7.27
CA ILE A 124 6.80 4.06 7.91
C ILE A 124 7.26 3.91 9.37
N SER A 125 8.25 4.70 9.77
CA SER A 125 8.78 4.65 11.12
C SER A 125 9.14 6.02 11.66
N GLN A 126 9.10 6.18 12.97
CA GLN A 126 9.60 7.34 13.70
C GLN A 126 10.03 6.86 15.10
N PRO A 127 11.05 7.46 15.73
CA PRO A 127 11.36 7.18 17.12
C PRO A 127 10.12 7.28 18.01
N ASP A 128 9.97 6.33 18.93
CA ASP A 128 8.85 6.22 19.88
C ASP A 128 7.44 6.07 19.26
N HIS A 129 7.36 5.79 17.95
CA HIS A 129 6.11 5.46 17.26
C HIS A 129 6.10 4.01 16.76
N PRO A 130 4.91 3.39 16.64
CA PRO A 130 4.77 2.09 16.01
C PRO A 130 5.34 2.07 14.60
N THR A 131 6.11 1.04 14.27
CA THR A 131 6.59 0.80 12.91
C THR A 131 5.46 0.18 12.09
N ILE A 132 5.14 0.80 10.96
CA ILE A 132 4.11 0.33 10.04
C ILE A 132 4.75 -0.23 8.78
N ALA A 133 4.33 -1.43 8.38
CA ALA A 133 4.69 -2.05 7.11
C ALA A 133 3.50 -2.02 6.14
N LEU A 134 3.75 -1.60 4.91
CA LEU A 134 2.79 -1.64 3.81
C LEU A 134 3.31 -2.61 2.74
N GLU A 135 2.49 -3.59 2.39
CA GLU A 135 2.66 -4.48 1.25
C GLU A 135 1.64 -4.06 0.19
N LEU A 136 2.12 -3.63 -0.97
CA LEU A 136 1.32 -3.07 -2.04
C LEU A 136 1.12 -4.11 -3.13
N LEU A 137 -0.05 -4.06 -3.76
CA LEU A 137 -0.32 -4.85 -4.95
C LEU A 137 -1.18 -4.03 -5.92
N ALA A 138 -0.82 -4.07 -7.19
CA ALA A 138 -1.65 -3.52 -8.26
C ALA A 138 -2.42 -4.62 -8.99
N THR A 139 -3.70 -4.41 -9.30
CA THR A 139 -4.59 -5.25 -10.15
C THR A 139 -4.05 -6.67 -10.38
N ALA A 140 -4.43 -7.59 -9.48
CA ALA A 140 -3.83 -8.92 -9.42
C ALA A 140 -4.86 -10.04 -9.32
N THR A 141 -4.40 -11.28 -9.55
CA THR A 141 -5.25 -12.46 -9.47
C THR A 141 -5.46 -12.90 -8.02
N LYS A 142 -6.45 -13.77 -7.77
CA LYS A 142 -6.65 -14.37 -6.43
C LYS A 142 -5.42 -15.13 -5.92
N LYS A 143 -4.65 -15.73 -6.83
CA LYS A 143 -3.41 -16.43 -6.47
C LYS A 143 -2.37 -15.43 -5.94
N ASP A 144 -2.20 -14.31 -6.64
CA ASP A 144 -1.27 -13.26 -6.24
C ASP A 144 -1.68 -12.66 -4.89
N LEU A 145 -2.98 -12.36 -4.71
CA LEU A 145 -3.51 -11.86 -3.44
C LEU A 145 -3.16 -12.78 -2.27
N LYS A 146 -3.38 -14.09 -2.42
CA LYS A 146 -3.05 -15.07 -1.40
C LYS A 146 -1.54 -15.08 -1.08
N GLU A 147 -0.69 -15.04 -2.10
CA GLU A 147 0.76 -15.00 -1.91
C GLU A 147 1.20 -13.75 -1.13
N HIS A 148 0.63 -12.59 -1.46
CA HIS A 148 0.99 -11.35 -0.79
C HIS A 148 0.42 -11.23 0.63
N TYR A 149 -0.74 -11.82 0.93
CA TYR A 149 -1.24 -11.92 2.32
C TYR A 149 -0.29 -12.70 3.22
N GLU A 150 0.19 -13.85 2.76
CA GLU A 150 1.19 -14.65 3.51
C GLU A 150 2.51 -13.88 3.67
N ARG A 151 2.91 -13.14 2.63
CA ARG A 151 4.11 -12.33 2.65
C ARG A 151 4.03 -11.17 3.63
N ALA A 152 2.91 -10.44 3.67
CA ALA A 152 2.68 -9.36 4.62
C ALA A 152 2.78 -9.86 6.07
N LEU A 153 2.15 -11.01 6.38
CA LEU A 153 2.23 -11.63 7.71
C LEU A 153 3.63 -12.11 8.10
N LEU A 154 4.50 -12.43 7.12
CA LEU A 154 5.87 -12.78 7.40
C LEU A 154 6.67 -11.59 7.96
N TYR A 155 6.31 -10.37 7.56
CA TYR A 155 7.01 -9.15 7.96
C TYR A 155 6.77 -8.79 9.41
N ASP A 156 5.56 -8.94 9.90
CA ASP A 156 5.22 -8.76 11.33
C ASP A 156 6.21 -9.55 12.22
N LYS A 157 6.45 -10.81 11.85
CA LYS A 157 7.35 -11.74 12.58
C LYS A 157 8.84 -11.43 12.44
N LYS A 158 9.26 -10.69 11.42
CA LYS A 158 10.69 -10.55 11.05
C LYS A 158 11.22 -9.12 11.10
N LEU A 159 10.37 -8.13 10.85
CA LEU A 159 10.66 -6.70 10.97
C LEU A 159 10.35 -6.17 12.38
N SER A 160 9.59 -6.93 13.18
CA SER A 160 8.94 -6.41 14.39
C SER A 160 8.06 -5.18 14.07
N ALA A 161 7.42 -5.19 12.90
CA ALA A 161 6.40 -4.20 12.58
C ALA A 161 5.29 -4.30 13.63
N ASN A 162 4.77 -3.16 14.06
CA ASN A 162 3.67 -3.12 15.02
C ASN A 162 2.31 -3.18 14.31
N GLU A 163 2.28 -2.77 13.05
CA GLU A 163 1.08 -2.70 12.22
C GLU A 163 1.44 -3.04 10.79
N THR A 164 0.72 -3.99 10.20
CA THR A 164 0.94 -4.42 8.81
C THR A 164 -0.34 -4.23 8.00
N TRP A 165 -0.22 -3.52 6.89
CA TRP A 165 -1.29 -3.34 5.91
C TRP A 165 -0.93 -3.97 4.58
N PHE A 166 -1.88 -4.70 4.02
CA PHE A 166 -1.92 -5.01 2.61
C PHE A 166 -2.82 -4.01 1.88
N VAL A 167 -2.27 -3.34 0.86
CA VAL A 167 -2.93 -2.26 0.11
C VAL A 167 -3.06 -2.68 -1.34
N HIS A 168 -4.28 -2.96 -1.79
CA HIS A 168 -4.55 -3.39 -3.17
C HIS A 168 -5.18 -2.27 -3.98
N PHE A 169 -4.39 -1.68 -4.87
CA PHE A 169 -4.89 -0.76 -5.89
C PHE A 169 -5.32 -1.55 -7.12
N THR A 170 -6.57 -1.43 -7.57
CA THR A 170 -7.08 -2.34 -8.58
C THR A 170 -8.10 -1.73 -9.53
N CYS A 171 -7.99 -2.08 -10.80
CA CYS A 171 -9.04 -1.85 -11.79
C CYS A 171 -9.95 -3.09 -11.94
N CYS A 172 -9.68 -4.17 -11.20
CA CYS A 172 -10.41 -5.43 -11.32
C CYS A 172 -11.90 -5.21 -11.04
N GLU A 173 -12.74 -5.77 -11.90
CA GLU A 173 -14.17 -5.81 -11.64
C GLU A 173 -14.47 -6.52 -10.34
N LYS A 174 -15.56 -6.10 -9.69
CA LYS A 174 -16.06 -6.67 -8.44
C LYS A 174 -15.08 -6.63 -7.27
N ALA A 175 -13.94 -5.94 -7.38
CA ALA A 175 -12.98 -5.83 -6.29
C ALA A 175 -13.60 -5.25 -5.00
N ILE A 176 -14.64 -4.43 -5.12
CA ILE A 176 -15.38 -3.84 -4.01
C ILE A 176 -16.63 -4.63 -3.64
N SER A 177 -17.36 -5.18 -4.63
CA SER A 177 -18.61 -5.90 -4.39
C SER A 177 -18.41 -7.36 -3.96
N GLU A 178 -17.32 -7.99 -4.40
CA GLU A 178 -16.92 -9.36 -4.10
C GLU A 178 -15.39 -9.45 -3.83
N PRO A 179 -14.86 -8.70 -2.84
CA PRO A 179 -13.44 -8.72 -2.49
C PRO A 179 -12.98 -10.12 -2.07
N TYR A 180 -11.74 -10.46 -2.44
CA TYR A 180 -11.12 -11.70 -1.98
C TYR A 180 -10.45 -11.48 -0.62
N TRP A 181 -11.23 -11.55 0.45
CA TRP A 181 -10.74 -11.32 1.80
C TRP A 181 -9.71 -12.35 2.26
N PRO A 182 -8.76 -11.95 3.12
CA PRO A 182 -7.90 -12.90 3.84
C PRO A 182 -8.74 -13.80 4.75
N THR A 183 -8.15 -14.90 5.22
CA THR A 183 -8.80 -15.79 6.18
C THR A 183 -8.90 -15.13 7.56
N GLU A 184 -9.82 -15.61 8.38
CA GLU A 184 -9.96 -15.15 9.77
C GLU A 184 -8.64 -15.27 10.56
N SER A 185 -7.94 -16.39 10.39
CA SER A 185 -6.63 -16.62 11.02
C SER A 185 -5.56 -15.61 10.57
N GLN A 186 -5.60 -15.15 9.32
CA GLN A 186 -4.69 -14.13 8.80
C GLN A 186 -5.02 -12.77 9.42
N LEU A 187 -6.30 -12.42 9.55
CA LEU A 187 -6.75 -11.20 10.23
C LEU A 187 -6.36 -11.19 11.71
N GLN A 188 -6.62 -12.30 12.42
CA GLN A 188 -6.20 -12.50 13.82
C GLN A 188 -4.67 -12.43 13.98
N GLY A 189 -3.93 -12.84 12.95
CA GLY A 189 -2.48 -12.69 12.86
C GLY A 189 -1.99 -11.24 12.69
N GLY A 190 -2.89 -10.26 12.68
CA GLY A 190 -2.56 -8.82 12.61
C GLY A 190 -2.59 -8.22 11.21
N LEU A 191 -2.96 -9.00 10.18
CA LEU A 191 -3.10 -8.48 8.81
C LEU A 191 -4.30 -7.55 8.72
N ARG A 192 -4.05 -6.33 8.24
CA ARG A 192 -5.08 -5.37 7.85
C ARG A 192 -5.07 -5.24 6.34
N VAL A 193 -6.24 -5.05 5.74
CA VAL A 193 -6.41 -5.09 4.29
C VAL A 193 -7.25 -3.90 3.86
N ILE A 194 -6.79 -3.18 2.84
CA ILE A 194 -7.60 -2.15 2.16
C ILE A 194 -7.54 -2.36 0.65
N TYR A 195 -8.71 -2.29 0.04
CA TYR A 195 -8.89 -2.30 -1.41
C TYR A 195 -9.20 -0.88 -1.84
N PHE A 196 -8.48 -0.41 -2.85
CA PHE A 196 -8.79 0.79 -3.60
C PHE A 196 -9.11 0.39 -5.04
N TRP A 197 -10.39 0.39 -5.37
CA TRP A 197 -10.79 0.26 -6.76
C TRP A 197 -10.80 1.63 -7.44
N HIS A 198 -10.40 1.68 -8.69
CA HIS A 198 -10.65 2.84 -9.53
C HIS A 198 -10.91 2.43 -10.97
N ASN A 199 -11.59 3.31 -11.72
CA ASN A 199 -11.72 3.14 -13.17
C ASN A 199 -10.43 3.54 -13.91
N LEU A 200 -10.31 3.16 -15.18
CA LEU A 200 -9.07 3.31 -15.97
C LEU A 200 -8.59 4.75 -16.14
N ASP A 201 -9.48 5.73 -16.05
CA ASP A 201 -9.15 7.16 -16.14
C ASP A 201 -8.90 7.79 -14.76
N PHE A 202 -8.96 7.00 -13.68
CA PHE A 202 -8.76 7.43 -12.30
C PHE A 202 -9.67 8.62 -11.90
N THR A 203 -10.92 8.63 -12.39
CA THR A 203 -11.93 9.65 -12.05
C THR A 203 -12.94 9.20 -11.01
N LYS A 204 -13.02 7.89 -10.77
CA LYS A 204 -13.87 7.28 -9.75
C LYS A 204 -13.01 6.36 -8.91
N ILE A 205 -13.12 6.52 -7.60
CA ILE A 205 -12.38 5.71 -6.64
C ILE A 205 -13.37 5.16 -5.62
N SER A 206 -13.21 3.88 -5.28
CA SER A 206 -13.96 3.25 -4.20
C SER A 206 -13.01 2.55 -3.25
N ALA A 207 -13.31 2.57 -1.96
CA ALA A 207 -12.54 1.84 -0.97
C ALA A 207 -13.40 0.97 -0.07
N ILE A 208 -12.82 -0.17 0.33
CA ILE A 208 -13.34 -1.06 1.37
C ILE A 208 -12.14 -1.67 2.10
N ALA A 209 -12.24 -1.81 3.42
CA ALA A 209 -11.18 -2.35 4.24
C ALA A 209 -11.70 -3.41 5.22
N CYS A 210 -10.78 -4.27 5.66
CA CYS A 210 -11.04 -5.33 6.62
C CYS A 210 -9.85 -5.53 7.57
N TRP A 211 -10.14 -5.74 8.85
CA TRP A 211 -9.16 -6.08 9.89
C TRP A 211 -9.82 -6.85 11.04
N TRP A 212 -9.02 -7.42 11.94
CA TRP A 212 -9.53 -8.00 13.18
C TRP A 212 -9.77 -6.94 14.25
N ASP A 213 -11.00 -6.85 14.77
CA ASP A 213 -11.32 -6.02 15.92
C ASP A 213 -11.02 -6.80 17.21
N THR A 214 -9.95 -6.40 17.91
CA THR A 214 -9.53 -7.06 19.15
C THR A 214 -10.52 -6.89 20.30
N ASN A 215 -11.36 -5.85 20.28
CA ASN A 215 -12.32 -5.60 21.36
C ASN A 215 -13.52 -6.54 21.25
N ASN A 216 -14.01 -6.73 20.02
CA ASN A 216 -15.17 -7.58 19.74
C ASN A 216 -14.79 -9.02 19.37
N ASN A 217 -13.49 -9.29 19.17
CA ASN A 217 -12.95 -10.57 18.74
C ASN A 217 -13.64 -11.09 17.46
N THR A 218 -13.80 -10.20 16.48
CA THR A 218 -14.46 -10.48 15.20
C THR A 218 -13.76 -9.75 14.05
N GLY A 219 -13.95 -10.25 12.82
CA GLY A 219 -13.55 -9.55 11.62
C GLY A 219 -14.44 -8.32 11.41
N HIS A 220 -13.82 -7.15 11.29
CA HIS A 220 -14.49 -5.91 10.92
C HIS A 220 -14.32 -5.66 9.42
N VAL A 221 -15.39 -5.25 8.75
CA VAL A 221 -15.38 -4.79 7.36
C VAL A 221 -16.03 -3.41 7.33
N THR A 222 -15.39 -2.45 6.67
CA THR A 222 -15.92 -1.09 6.56
C THR A 222 -17.05 -0.99 5.56
N ASP A 223 -17.85 0.07 5.66
CA ASP A 223 -18.72 0.48 4.57
C ASP A 223 -17.90 0.83 3.32
N ILE A 224 -18.55 0.75 2.16
CA ILE A 224 -17.96 1.16 0.89
C ILE A 224 -17.96 2.68 0.84
N GLU A 225 -16.79 3.26 0.62
CA GLU A 225 -16.63 4.69 0.39
C GLU A 225 -16.34 4.96 -1.08
N ASN A 226 -16.86 6.07 -1.61
CA ASN A 226 -16.72 6.47 -3.01
C ASN A 226 -16.27 7.93 -3.09
N TRP A 227 -15.38 8.22 -4.03
CA TRP A 227 -14.89 9.56 -4.39
C TRP A 227 -14.92 9.76 -5.90
#